data_AF-A0A848FP25-F1
#
_entry.id   AF-A0A848FP25-F1
#
_cell.length_a   1.000
_cell.length_b   1.000
_cell.length_c   1.000
_cell.angle_alpha   90.00
_cell.angle_beta   90.00
_cell.angle_gamma   90.00
#
_symmetry.space_group_name_H-M   'P 1'
#
loop_
_entity.id
_entity.type
_entity.pdbx_description
1 polymer ?
#
loop_
_entity_poly.entity_id
_entity_poly.type
_entity_poly.pdbx_seq_one_letter_code
_entity_poly.pdbx_strand_id
1 'polypeptide(L)'
;MHTFFLIVLLSLHPVPQQVSSIPWNESRKLTWTDFLAKPDPVSGNAAMTNSVINIEFNIDDTSLDYTISCRFDKNRSWVKVRTAPVLQHEQGHFDIAEIYARKLNKEMKALSFNAATIKNDVNVIYDKIMAVYQQVQHQYDQETDFSRNKPKQAEWLAKIAADIKSLEAHAGYATTQVISQKSALKK
;
A
#
# COMPACT_ATOMS: atom_id res chain seq x y z
N MET A 1 -61.31 3.98 28.61
CA MET A 1 -60.16 3.37 27.91
C MET A 1 -58.95 4.26 28.14
N HIS A 2 -57.95 3.79 28.89
CA HIS A 2 -56.70 4.52 29.08
C HIS A 2 -55.69 4.03 28.05
N THR A 3 -55.28 4.90 27.12
CA THR A 3 -54.29 4.59 26.10
C THR A 3 -52.89 4.68 26.74
N PHE A 4 -52.18 3.56 26.80
CA PHE A 4 -50.79 3.51 27.25
C PHE A 4 -49.87 3.91 26.09
N PHE A 5 -49.00 4.90 26.29
CA PHE A 5 -47.98 5.28 25.30
C PHE A 5 -46.66 4.58 25.64
N LEU A 6 -46.21 3.68 24.77
CA LEU A 6 -44.92 3.00 24.90
C LEU A 6 -43.83 3.90 24.30
N ILE A 7 -42.99 4.52 25.13
CA ILE A 7 -41.81 5.25 24.67
C ILE A 7 -40.71 4.23 24.42
N VAL A 8 -40.44 3.92 23.15
CA VAL A 8 -39.28 3.14 22.74
C VAL A 8 -38.08 4.09 22.66
N LEU A 9 -37.21 4.03 23.67
CA LEU A 9 -35.91 4.71 23.65
C LEU A 9 -34.96 3.94 22.70
N LEU A 10 -34.86 4.40 21.44
CA LEU A 10 -33.85 3.90 20.50
C LEU A 10 -32.46 4.36 20.96
N SER A 11 -31.66 3.45 21.51
CA SER A 11 -30.25 3.71 21.79
C SER A 11 -29.49 3.79 20.46
N LEU A 12 -29.09 5.00 20.06
CA LEU A 12 -28.16 5.21 18.94
C LEU A 12 -26.77 4.74 19.39
N HIS A 13 -26.43 3.49 19.09
CA HIS A 13 -25.05 3.04 19.24
C HIS A 13 -24.23 3.58 18.05
N PRO A 14 -23.08 4.24 18.30
CA PRO A 14 -22.19 4.62 17.22
C PRO A 14 -21.73 3.35 16.49
N VAL A 15 -22.10 3.23 15.22
CA VAL A 15 -21.56 2.19 14.35
C VAL A 15 -20.05 2.42 14.30
N PRO A 16 -19.20 1.46 14.71
CA PRO A 16 -17.76 1.62 14.60
C PRO A 16 -17.43 1.89 13.14
N GLN A 17 -16.82 3.03 12.86
CA GLN A 17 -16.34 3.33 11.51
C GLN A 17 -15.27 2.28 11.18
N GLN A 18 -15.64 1.31 10.33
CA GLN A 18 -14.74 0.24 9.95
C GLN A 18 -13.55 0.88 9.23
N VAL A 19 -12.35 0.71 9.78
CA VAL A 19 -11.12 1.22 9.15
C VAL A 19 -11.06 0.63 7.74
N SER A 20 -11.14 1.51 6.74
CA SER A 20 -11.29 1.13 5.33
C SER A 20 -10.02 0.51 4.74
N SER A 21 -8.90 0.61 5.45
CA SER A 21 -7.61 0.14 4.97
C SER A 21 -6.74 -0.48 6.06
N ILE A 22 -5.78 -1.31 5.65
CA ILE A 22 -4.82 -2.00 6.51
C ILE A 22 -3.43 -1.51 6.11
N PRO A 23 -2.65 -0.87 7.02
CA PRO A 23 -1.25 -0.57 6.73
C PRO A 23 -0.45 -1.87 6.59
N TRP A 24 0.55 -1.87 5.71
CA TRP A 24 1.40 -3.05 5.57
C TRP A 24 2.11 -3.36 6.89
N ASN A 25 2.14 -4.64 7.24
CA ASN A 25 2.82 -5.13 8.43
C ASN A 25 3.25 -6.58 8.21
N GLU A 26 4.49 -6.90 8.57
CA GLU A 26 5.06 -8.22 8.34
C GLU A 26 4.26 -9.34 9.05
N SER A 27 3.77 -9.06 10.27
CA SER A 27 3.06 -10.01 11.12
C SER A 27 1.56 -10.09 10.84
N ARG A 28 0.93 -9.03 10.32
CA ARG A 28 -0.52 -8.99 9.99
C ARG A 28 -0.73 -9.35 8.52
N LYS A 29 -0.92 -10.63 8.23
CA LYS A 29 -1.29 -11.11 6.89
C LYS A 29 -2.77 -10.89 6.57
N LEU A 30 -3.07 -10.77 5.28
CA LEU A 30 -4.43 -10.64 4.76
C LEU A 30 -5.24 -11.91 5.04
N THR A 31 -6.52 -11.71 5.31
CA THR A 31 -7.51 -12.77 5.48
C THR A 31 -8.71 -12.50 4.60
N TRP A 32 -9.55 -13.51 4.33
CA TRP A 32 -10.75 -13.29 3.52
C TRP A 32 -11.75 -12.31 4.12
N THR A 33 -11.70 -12.05 5.43
CA THR A 33 -12.52 -11.02 6.08
C THR A 33 -12.07 -9.59 5.78
N ASP A 34 -10.93 -9.43 5.10
CA ASP A 34 -10.42 -8.12 4.71
C ASP A 34 -10.92 -7.66 3.34
N PHE A 35 -11.46 -8.55 2.51
CA PHE A 35 -11.97 -8.26 1.16
C PHE A 35 -13.47 -7.94 1.23
N LEU A 36 -13.80 -6.66 1.40
CA LEU A 36 -15.16 -6.19 1.67
C LEU A 36 -15.91 -5.71 0.42
N ALA A 37 -15.20 -5.47 -0.69
CA ALA A 37 -15.81 -5.03 -1.93
C ALA A 37 -16.63 -6.15 -2.58
N LYS A 38 -17.69 -5.76 -3.31
CA LYS A 38 -18.44 -6.71 -4.15
C LYS A 38 -17.55 -7.15 -5.32
N PRO A 39 -17.49 -8.45 -5.63
CA PRO A 39 -16.75 -8.91 -6.79
C PRO A 39 -17.27 -8.31 -8.08
N ASP A 40 -16.35 -7.91 -8.96
CA ASP A 40 -16.70 -7.49 -10.32
C ASP A 40 -17.21 -8.70 -11.11
N PRO A 41 -18.49 -8.76 -11.52
CA PRO A 41 -19.04 -9.93 -12.21
C PRO A 41 -18.38 -10.21 -13.56
N VAL A 42 -17.82 -9.21 -14.25
CA VAL A 42 -17.23 -9.39 -15.59
C VAL A 42 -15.75 -9.80 -15.56
N SER A 43 -15.06 -9.56 -14.44
CA SER A 43 -13.64 -9.92 -14.31
C SER A 43 -13.42 -11.44 -14.33
N GLY A 44 -12.40 -11.92 -15.05
CA GLY A 44 -11.98 -13.33 -15.01
C GLY A 44 -11.21 -13.70 -13.74
N ASN A 45 -10.85 -12.74 -12.89
CA ASN A 45 -9.95 -12.96 -11.76
C ASN A 45 -10.66 -13.65 -10.58
N ALA A 46 -9.90 -14.47 -9.85
CA ALA A 46 -10.37 -15.16 -8.64
C ALA A 46 -10.59 -14.20 -7.45
N ALA A 47 -9.76 -13.15 -7.37
CA ALA A 47 -9.82 -12.09 -6.39
C ALA A 47 -9.12 -10.83 -6.96
N MET A 48 -9.16 -9.73 -6.21
CA MET A 48 -8.43 -8.52 -6.52
C MET A 48 -7.98 -7.82 -5.24
N THR A 49 -6.69 -7.51 -5.18
CA THR A 49 -6.07 -6.67 -4.15
C THR A 49 -5.94 -5.24 -4.64
N ASN A 50 -6.50 -4.29 -3.90
CA ASN A 50 -6.27 -2.87 -4.12
C ASN A 50 -5.26 -2.36 -3.07
N SER A 51 -4.00 -2.21 -3.48
CA SER A 51 -2.94 -1.62 -2.64
C SER A 51 -2.61 -0.19 -3.10
N VAL A 52 -2.49 0.71 -2.13
CA VAL A 52 -2.23 2.14 -2.33
C VAL A 52 -0.89 2.50 -1.71
N ILE A 53 0.00 3.07 -2.50
CA ILE A 53 1.22 3.75 -2.03
C ILE A 53 0.96 5.24 -2.18
N ASN A 54 1.15 6.03 -1.13
CA ASN A 54 1.00 7.48 -1.18
C ASN A 54 2.23 8.16 -0.57
N ILE A 55 2.56 9.35 -1.08
CA ILE A 55 3.52 10.27 -0.47
C ILE A 55 2.81 11.58 -0.12
N GLU A 56 2.93 11.97 1.14
CA GLU A 56 2.50 13.27 1.64
C GLU A 56 3.75 14.10 1.89
N PHE A 57 3.79 15.33 1.42
CA PHE A 57 4.96 16.18 1.60
C PHE A 57 4.60 17.66 1.78
N ASN A 58 5.47 18.36 2.50
CA ASN A 58 5.43 19.80 2.67
C ASN A 58 6.80 20.39 2.34
N ILE A 59 6.84 21.54 1.67
CA ILE A 59 8.07 22.19 1.22
C ILE A 59 8.08 23.62 1.73
N ASP A 60 9.17 24.03 2.36
CA ASP A 60 9.51 25.42 2.65
C ASP A 60 10.79 25.85 1.89
N ASP A 61 11.30 27.04 2.16
CA ASP A 61 12.47 27.61 1.47
C ASP A 61 13.77 26.80 1.68
N THR A 62 13.83 25.99 2.73
CA THR A 62 15.04 25.31 3.21
C THR A 62 14.88 23.81 3.40
N SER A 63 13.64 23.29 3.37
CA SER A 63 13.37 21.91 3.73
C SER A 63 12.19 21.29 2.97
N LEU A 64 12.25 19.97 2.85
CA LEU A 64 11.17 19.09 2.41
C LEU A 64 10.90 18.08 3.53
N ASP A 65 9.69 18.09 4.05
CA ASP A 65 9.17 17.08 4.96
C ASP A 65 8.32 16.10 4.16
N TYR A 66 8.46 14.79 4.39
CA TYR A 66 7.60 13.80 3.75
C TYR A 66 7.30 12.59 4.64
N THR A 67 6.15 11.97 4.37
CA THR A 67 5.75 10.67 4.89
C THR A 67 5.21 9.82 3.75
N ILE A 68 5.54 8.53 3.75
CA ILE A 68 5.01 7.56 2.79
C ILE A 68 4.02 6.64 3.52
N SER A 69 3.00 6.16 2.82
CA SER A 69 2.12 5.10 3.33
C SER A 69 1.96 3.99 2.30
N CYS A 70 1.85 2.75 2.77
CA CYS A 70 1.49 1.58 1.99
C CYS A 70 0.30 0.89 2.66
N ARG A 71 -0.84 0.81 1.97
CA ARG A 71 -2.11 0.36 2.55
C ARG A 71 -2.87 -0.56 1.60
N PHE A 72 -3.51 -1.58 2.16
CA PHE A 72 -4.51 -2.40 1.49
C PHE A 72 -5.90 -1.80 1.70
N ASP A 73 -6.63 -1.47 0.64
CA ASP A 73 -8.00 -0.94 0.70
C ASP A 73 -9.01 -2.08 0.71
N LYS A 74 -9.64 -2.28 1.87
CA LYS A 74 -10.62 -3.35 2.11
C LYS A 74 -11.88 -3.18 1.27
N ASN A 75 -12.30 -1.93 1.07
CA ASN A 75 -13.55 -1.57 0.38
C ASN A 75 -13.40 -1.52 -1.13
N ARG A 76 -12.18 -1.67 -1.64
CA ARG A 76 -11.88 -1.82 -3.08
C ARG A 76 -11.32 -3.19 -3.43
N SER A 77 -11.08 -4.06 -2.46
CA SER A 77 -10.59 -5.42 -2.66
C SER A 77 -11.72 -6.44 -2.54
N TRP A 78 -11.80 -7.39 -3.46
CA TRP A 78 -12.89 -8.37 -3.55
C TRP A 78 -12.37 -9.80 -3.81
N VAL A 79 -13.21 -10.80 -3.55
CA VAL A 79 -12.89 -12.22 -3.80
C VAL A 79 -14.10 -13.00 -4.33
N LYS A 80 -13.90 -13.80 -5.37
CA LYS A 80 -14.86 -14.81 -5.89
C LYS A 80 -14.52 -16.22 -5.43
N VAL A 81 -13.24 -16.59 -5.52
CA VAL A 81 -12.76 -17.95 -5.25
C VAL A 81 -11.82 -17.92 -4.06
N ARG A 82 -12.18 -18.63 -2.99
CA ARG A 82 -11.44 -18.66 -1.72
C ARG A 82 -10.62 -19.93 -1.62
N THR A 83 -9.34 -19.86 -2.00
CA THR A 83 -8.37 -20.95 -1.79
C THR A 83 -7.06 -20.41 -1.24
N ALA A 84 -6.30 -21.25 -0.53
CA ALA A 84 -5.02 -20.81 0.04
C ALA A 84 -4.04 -20.23 -1.01
N PRO A 85 -3.86 -20.83 -2.21
CA PRO A 85 -2.99 -20.25 -3.25
C PRO A 85 -3.44 -18.87 -3.71
N VAL A 86 -4.75 -18.64 -3.85
CA VAL A 86 -5.29 -17.32 -4.22
C VAL A 86 -5.02 -16.31 -3.11
N LEU A 87 -5.26 -16.65 -1.83
CA LEU A 87 -4.98 -15.71 -0.73
C LEU A 87 -3.49 -15.33 -0.67
N GLN A 88 -2.62 -16.31 -0.89
CA GLN A 88 -1.18 -16.11 -0.92
C GLN A 88 -0.77 -15.25 -2.12
N HIS A 89 -1.46 -15.37 -3.25
CA HIS A 89 -1.27 -14.53 -4.43
C HIS A 89 -1.61 -13.07 -4.12
N GLU A 90 -2.79 -12.85 -3.55
CA GLU A 90 -3.25 -11.52 -3.12
C GLU A 90 -2.32 -10.88 -2.05
N GLN A 91 -1.82 -11.67 -1.10
CA GLN A 91 -0.79 -11.21 -0.17
C GLN A 91 0.49 -10.79 -0.90
N GLY A 92 0.89 -11.53 -1.93
CA GLY A 92 2.04 -11.19 -2.77
C GLY A 92 1.90 -9.82 -3.44
N HIS A 93 0.71 -9.48 -3.95
CA HIS A 93 0.45 -8.13 -4.48
C HIS A 93 0.66 -7.04 -3.43
N PHE A 94 0.20 -7.26 -2.20
CA PHE A 94 0.37 -6.29 -1.13
C PHE A 94 1.83 -6.17 -0.66
N ASP A 95 2.56 -7.29 -0.64
CA ASP A 95 3.98 -7.34 -0.33
C ASP A 95 4.83 -6.66 -1.43
N ILE A 96 4.42 -6.75 -2.70
CA ILE A 96 5.02 -5.96 -3.80
C ILE A 96 4.80 -4.45 -3.55
N ALA A 97 3.62 -4.04 -3.10
CA ALA A 97 3.39 -2.62 -2.78
C ALA A 97 4.34 -2.13 -1.68
N GLU A 98 4.58 -2.94 -0.64
CA GLU A 98 5.58 -2.64 0.39
C GLU A 98 7.00 -2.46 -0.17
N ILE A 99 7.44 -3.37 -1.06
CA ILE A 99 8.74 -3.25 -1.72
C ILE A 99 8.87 -1.88 -2.40
N TYR A 100 7.83 -1.44 -3.10
CA TYR A 100 7.87 -0.17 -3.83
C TYR A 100 7.71 1.06 -2.94
N ALA A 101 7.05 0.95 -1.78
CA ALA A 101 7.09 1.98 -0.74
C ALA A 101 8.51 2.14 -0.16
N ARG A 102 9.21 1.03 0.12
CA ARG A 102 10.62 1.06 0.57
C ARG A 102 11.55 1.62 -0.52
N LYS A 103 11.35 1.26 -1.79
CA LYS A 103 12.12 1.83 -2.91
C LYS A 103 11.87 3.32 -3.08
N LEU A 104 10.63 3.78 -2.93
CA LEU A 104 10.31 5.21 -2.93
C LEU A 104 11.08 5.93 -1.82
N ASN A 105 11.04 5.41 -0.59
CA ASN A 105 11.77 5.97 0.54
C ASN A 105 13.29 6.00 0.30
N LYS A 106 13.85 4.97 -0.35
CA LYS A 106 15.26 4.93 -0.73
C LYS A 106 15.64 6.08 -1.66
N GLU A 107 14.87 6.30 -2.73
CA GLU A 107 15.12 7.39 -3.67
C GLU A 107 14.92 8.76 -3.02
N MET A 108 13.87 8.92 -2.21
CA MET A 108 13.61 10.15 -1.45
C MET A 108 14.78 10.48 -0.51
N LYS A 109 15.32 9.51 0.24
CA LYS A 109 16.50 9.74 1.10
C LYS A 109 17.77 10.12 0.34
N ALA A 110 17.87 9.80 -0.95
CA ALA A 110 19.00 10.19 -1.79
C ALA A 110 18.81 11.57 -2.44
N LEU A 111 17.60 12.13 -2.39
CA LEU A 111 17.28 13.43 -2.98
C LEU A 111 18.02 14.55 -2.24
N SER A 112 18.62 15.46 -3.02
CA SER A 112 19.24 16.67 -2.48
C SER A 112 18.29 17.84 -2.63
N PHE A 113 18.11 18.62 -1.56
CA PHE A 113 17.19 19.76 -1.59
C PHE A 113 17.66 20.85 -2.57
N ASN A 114 16.73 21.28 -3.42
CA ASN A 114 16.87 22.44 -4.29
C ASN A 114 15.49 23.12 -4.42
N ALA A 115 15.31 24.28 -3.78
CA ALA A 115 14.03 24.99 -3.75
C ALA A 115 13.42 25.23 -5.15
N ALA A 116 14.25 25.37 -6.19
CA ALA A 116 13.77 25.59 -7.56
C ALA A 116 13.16 24.35 -8.21
N THR A 117 13.59 23.14 -7.82
CA THR A 117 13.21 21.88 -8.49
C THR A 117 12.52 20.88 -7.59
N ILE A 118 12.61 21.03 -6.26
CA ILE A 118 12.29 19.98 -5.27
C ILE A 118 10.89 19.41 -5.44
N LYS A 119 9.88 20.24 -5.71
CA LYS A 119 8.51 19.79 -5.96
C LYS A 119 8.42 18.89 -7.20
N ASN A 120 9.09 19.28 -8.28
CA ASN A 120 9.12 18.50 -9.51
C ASN A 120 9.91 17.20 -9.32
N ASP A 121 11.04 17.26 -8.59
CA ASP A 121 11.89 16.10 -8.33
C ASP A 121 11.12 15.01 -7.56
N VAL A 122 10.34 15.38 -6.54
CA VAL A 122 9.48 14.45 -5.80
C VAL A 122 8.46 13.77 -6.72
N ASN A 123 7.77 14.54 -7.58
CA ASN A 123 6.79 13.98 -8.51
C ASN A 123 7.43 13.03 -9.53
N VAL A 124 8.58 13.40 -10.10
CA VAL A 124 9.31 12.55 -11.05
C VAL A 124 9.76 11.23 -10.41
N ILE A 125 10.25 11.28 -9.17
CA ILE A 125 10.62 10.07 -8.42
C ILE A 125 9.38 9.20 -8.19
N TYR A 126 8.28 9.79 -7.72
CA TYR A 126 7.05 9.08 -7.45
C TYR A 126 6.51 8.38 -8.71
N ASP A 127 6.35 9.12 -9.81
CA ASP A 127 5.81 8.60 -11.08
C ASP A 127 6.67 7.47 -11.63
N LYS A 128 8.00 7.61 -11.58
CA LYS A 128 8.94 6.56 -11.97
C LYS A 128 8.75 5.29 -11.15
N ILE A 129 8.66 5.41 -9.82
CA ILE A 129 8.49 4.26 -8.94
C ILE A 129 7.13 3.60 -9.16
N MET A 130 6.06 4.39 -9.31
CA MET A 130 4.71 3.87 -9.55
C MET A 130 4.59 3.17 -10.90
N ALA A 131 5.23 3.68 -11.96
CA ALA A 131 5.24 3.02 -13.26
C ALA A 131 5.87 1.62 -13.20
N VAL A 132 7.03 1.50 -12.54
CA VAL A 132 7.70 0.19 -12.36
C VAL A 132 6.90 -0.73 -11.43
N TYR A 133 6.28 -0.19 -10.38
CA TYR A 133 5.39 -0.94 -9.50
C TYR A 133 4.26 -1.61 -10.28
N GLN A 134 3.55 -0.86 -11.14
CA GLN A 134 2.46 -1.41 -11.96
C GLN A 134 2.95 -2.48 -12.93
N GLN A 135 4.12 -2.27 -13.55
CA GLN A 135 4.73 -3.28 -14.41
C GLN A 135 5.00 -4.59 -13.65
N VAL A 136 5.54 -4.52 -12.44
CA VAL A 136 5.84 -5.71 -11.63
C VAL A 136 4.58 -6.40 -11.13
N GLN A 137 3.53 -5.66 -10.76
CA GLN A 137 2.24 -6.27 -10.42
C GLN A 137 1.69 -7.10 -11.59
N HIS A 138 1.73 -6.54 -12.80
CA HIS A 138 1.29 -7.23 -14.00
C HIS A 138 2.16 -8.46 -14.32
N GLN A 139 3.47 -8.33 -14.18
CA GLN A 139 4.40 -9.43 -14.41
C GLN A 139 4.14 -10.59 -13.42
N TYR A 140 3.88 -10.27 -12.15
CA TYR A 140 3.55 -11.27 -11.13
C TYR A 140 2.26 -12.04 -11.47
N ASP A 141 1.21 -11.34 -11.92
CA ASP A 141 -0.01 -11.99 -12.41
C ASP A 141 0.25 -12.93 -13.58
N GLN A 142 0.97 -12.45 -14.60
CA GLN A 142 1.24 -13.21 -15.81
C GLN A 142 2.09 -14.45 -15.55
N GLU A 143 3.19 -14.31 -14.82
CA GLU A 143 4.15 -15.40 -14.63
C GLU A 143 3.63 -16.49 -13.69
N THR A 144 2.81 -16.12 -12.72
CA THR A 144 2.14 -17.09 -11.82
C THR A 144 0.84 -17.64 -12.39
N ASP A 145 0.45 -17.22 -13.60
CA ASP A 145 -0.83 -17.52 -14.21
C ASP A 145 -2.00 -17.25 -13.24
N PHE A 146 -2.00 -16.07 -12.60
CA PHE A 146 -2.97 -15.67 -11.57
C PHE A 146 -3.15 -16.75 -10.49
N SER A 147 -2.04 -17.15 -9.85
CA SER A 147 -1.92 -18.23 -8.84
C SER A 147 -2.02 -19.68 -9.32
N ARG A 148 -2.29 -19.93 -10.60
CA ARG A 148 -2.44 -21.31 -11.13
C ARG A 148 -1.11 -22.02 -11.31
N ASN A 149 -0.05 -21.28 -11.63
CA ASN A 149 1.31 -21.79 -11.74
C ASN A 149 2.02 -21.77 -10.37
N LYS A 150 1.81 -22.82 -9.59
CA LYS A 150 2.35 -22.94 -8.22
C LYS A 150 3.89 -22.85 -8.15
N PRO A 151 4.67 -23.50 -9.05
CA PRO A 151 6.12 -23.33 -9.07
C PRO A 151 6.55 -21.87 -9.22
N LYS A 152 5.95 -21.14 -10.18
CA LYS A 152 6.29 -19.72 -10.37
C LYS A 152 5.83 -18.83 -9.23
N GLN A 153 4.68 -19.13 -8.62
CA GLN A 153 4.25 -18.42 -7.43
C GLN A 153 5.25 -18.61 -6.27
N ALA A 154 5.76 -19.82 -6.05
CA ALA A 154 6.78 -20.06 -5.03
C ALA A 154 8.09 -19.29 -5.30
N GLU A 155 8.55 -19.25 -6.55
CA GLU A 155 9.71 -18.45 -6.96
C GLU A 155 9.51 -16.96 -6.68
N TRP A 156 8.35 -16.41 -7.06
CA TRP A 156 8.00 -15.02 -6.81
C TRP A 156 7.93 -14.67 -5.33
N LEU A 157 7.32 -15.53 -4.51
CA LEU A 157 7.22 -15.28 -3.07
C LEU A 157 8.58 -15.32 -2.38
N ALA A 158 9.49 -16.21 -2.81
CA ALA A 158 10.86 -16.21 -2.33
C ALA A 158 11.59 -14.91 -2.73
N LYS A 159 11.39 -14.46 -3.98
CA LYS A 159 11.93 -13.19 -4.46
C LYS A 159 11.40 -11.99 -3.67
N ILE A 160 10.09 -11.92 -3.43
CA ILE A 160 9.43 -10.86 -2.66
C ILE A 160 10.02 -10.80 -1.24
N ALA A 161 10.15 -11.93 -0.57
CA ALA A 161 10.74 -12.00 0.77
C ALA A 161 12.21 -11.50 0.78
N ALA A 162 13.00 -11.88 -0.23
CA ALA A 162 14.37 -11.41 -0.36
C ALA A 162 14.45 -9.89 -0.64
N ASP A 163 13.59 -9.37 -1.51
CA ASP A 163 13.51 -7.94 -1.83
C ASP A 163 13.13 -7.11 -0.60
N ILE A 164 12.11 -7.53 0.18
CA ILE A 164 11.72 -6.86 1.44
C ILE A 164 12.91 -6.79 2.39
N LYS A 165 13.58 -7.92 2.63
CA LYS A 165 14.75 -7.99 3.52
C LYS A 165 15.90 -7.10 3.04
N SER A 166 16.15 -7.05 1.73
CA SER A 166 17.22 -6.22 1.15
C SER A 166 16.98 -4.71 1.35
N LEU A 167 15.72 -4.32 1.59
CA LEU A 167 15.28 -2.94 1.74
C LEU A 167 15.00 -2.54 3.18
N GLU A 168 15.42 -3.33 4.17
CA GLU A 168 15.10 -3.12 5.59
C GLU A 168 15.50 -1.73 6.11
N ALA A 169 16.64 -1.19 5.66
CA ALA A 169 17.08 0.17 5.99
C ALA A 169 16.11 1.30 5.57
N HIS A 170 15.13 0.96 4.72
CA HIS A 170 14.13 1.88 4.18
C HIS A 170 12.69 1.57 4.65
N ALA A 171 12.50 0.64 5.60
CA ALA A 171 11.18 0.29 6.15
C ALA A 171 10.55 1.42 6.99
N GLY A 172 11.37 2.30 7.60
CA GLY A 172 10.91 3.44 8.39
C GLY A 172 10.41 4.61 7.54
N TYR A 173 9.48 4.37 6.62
CA TYR A 173 8.95 5.38 5.70
C TYR A 173 7.65 6.04 6.20
N ALA A 174 6.99 5.42 7.19
CA ALA A 174 5.71 5.86 7.75
C ALA A 174 5.84 6.96 8.82
N THR A 175 7.07 7.34 9.17
CA THR A 175 7.37 8.48 10.05
C THR A 175 7.89 9.64 9.22
N THR A 176 7.58 10.87 9.62
CA THR A 176 8.07 12.08 8.95
C THR A 176 9.58 12.05 8.81
N GLN A 177 10.05 12.24 7.58
CA GLN A 177 11.46 12.42 7.21
C GLN A 177 11.66 13.86 6.77
N VAL A 178 12.87 14.39 6.98
CA VAL A 178 13.24 15.77 6.63
C VAL A 178 14.45 15.77 5.71
N ILE A 179 14.39 16.52 4.61
CA ILE A 179 15.51 16.78 3.71
C ILE A 179 15.74 18.29 3.68
N SER A 180 16.86 18.73 4.28
CA SER A 180 17.19 20.15 4.35
C SER A 180 18.26 20.55 3.34
N GLN A 181 18.27 21.83 2.98
CA GLN A 181 19.35 22.46 2.23
C GLN A 181 20.68 22.24 2.95
N LYS A 182 21.68 21.72 2.25
CA LYS A 182 23.04 21.63 2.80
C LYS A 182 23.56 23.05 3.01
N SER A 183 24.01 23.36 4.23
CA SER A 183 24.70 24.62 4.49
C SER A 183 25.93 24.71 3.59
N ALA A 184 26.02 25.79 2.81
CA ALA A 184 27.24 26.11 2.11
C ALA A 184 28.31 26.36 3.17
N LEU A 185 29.25 25.42 3.33
CA LEU A 185 30.51 25.68 4.01
C LEU A 185 31.15 26.86 3.26
N LYS A 186 31.07 28.07 3.84
CA LYS A 186 31.90 29.19 3.44
C LYS A 186 33.36 28.71 3.60
N LYS A 187 34.01 28.42 2.47
CA LYS A 187 35.46 28.41 2.39
C LYS A 187 35.98 29.83 2.47
#